data_AF-A0AAU2M9E4-F1
#
_entry.id   AF-A0AAU2M9E4-F1
#
_cell.length_a   1.000
_cell.length_b   1.000
_cell.length_c   1.000
_cell.angle_alpha   90.00
_cell.angle_beta   90.00
_cell.angle_gamma   90.00
#
_symmetry.space_group_name_H-M   'P 1'
#
loop_
_entity.id
_entity.type
_entity.pdbx_description
1 polymer ?
#
loop_
_entity_poly.entity_id
_entity_poly.type
_entity_poly.pdbx_seq_one_letter_code
_entity_poly.pdbx_strand_id
1 'polypeptide(L)'
;MRRSIQAGLALLFAGLAVMVPAASAHADAVVTVSVPSGLPLQIQSAPSLGAQVIGSLANGSSVTISCYGRGDTVDGIGGATNVWNKLPNGGWVSDGFLETGSNAPVVHACSDGAPFKLPFRAGSAYTVTQTPGEGYSHNDNYNRHAVDFATPTGTPIVASAGGTIYFEGWNGAGGIMALVNHGNNQCTQYAHLSSTIINVGDSVAQGQQIGTSGATGNVTGPHLHWNVVNCDSQLSREIPNTVEAGTSYPTGSAPVSRNG
;
A
#
# COMPACT_ATOMS: atom_id res chain seq x y z
N MET A 1 -28.11 6.21 73.33
CA MET A 1 -28.36 5.55 72.03
C MET A 1 -28.57 6.61 70.96
N ARG A 2 -27.51 7.08 70.30
CA ARG A 2 -27.61 8.11 69.24
C ARG A 2 -27.58 7.43 67.88
N ARG A 3 -28.63 7.63 67.09
CA ARG A 3 -28.77 7.18 65.70
C ARG A 3 -28.05 8.17 64.79
N SER A 4 -27.20 7.67 63.90
CA SER A 4 -26.52 8.47 62.87
C SER A 4 -27.01 8.00 61.49
N ILE A 5 -27.61 8.94 60.76
CA ILE A 5 -28.12 8.80 59.40
C ILE A 5 -26.93 8.89 58.44
N GLN A 6 -26.70 7.90 57.58
CA GLN A 6 -25.76 8.01 56.46
C GLN A 6 -26.50 8.55 55.24
N ALA A 7 -26.05 9.70 54.76
CA ALA A 7 -26.45 10.29 53.49
C ALA A 7 -25.67 9.63 52.34
N GLY A 8 -26.39 9.13 51.32
CA GLY A 8 -25.80 8.58 50.10
C GLY A 8 -25.24 9.69 49.22
N LEU A 9 -23.95 9.60 48.90
CA LEU A 9 -23.28 10.47 47.94
C LEU A 9 -23.33 9.80 46.56
N ALA A 10 -24.15 10.35 45.65
CA ALA A 10 -24.18 9.94 44.26
C ALA A 10 -22.93 10.47 43.54
N LEU A 11 -22.05 9.58 43.08
CA LEU A 11 -20.94 9.92 42.21
C LEU A 11 -21.45 10.12 40.77
N LEU A 12 -21.45 11.36 40.30
CA LEU A 12 -21.53 11.69 38.88
C LEU A 12 -20.20 11.33 38.21
N PHE A 13 -20.22 10.33 37.33
CA PHE A 13 -19.13 10.09 36.39
C PHE A 13 -19.20 11.13 35.27
N ALA A 14 -18.34 12.14 35.33
CA ALA A 14 -18.03 12.99 34.18
C ALA A 14 -17.18 12.16 33.20
N GLY A 15 -17.78 11.74 32.09
CA GLY A 15 -17.08 11.07 31.01
C GLY A 15 -16.06 12.01 30.38
N LEU A 16 -14.78 11.76 30.64
CA LEU A 16 -13.69 12.41 29.95
C LEU A 16 -13.63 11.83 28.54
N ALA A 17 -14.19 12.54 27.56
CA ALA A 17 -14.00 12.23 26.15
C ALA A 17 -12.51 12.36 25.83
N VAL A 18 -11.81 11.23 25.72
CA VAL A 18 -10.46 11.18 25.17
C VAL A 18 -10.59 11.55 23.70
N MET A 19 -10.23 12.79 23.36
CA MET A 19 -10.06 13.18 21.98
C MET A 19 -8.89 12.37 21.42
N VAL A 20 -9.21 11.34 20.63
CA VAL A 20 -8.24 10.72 19.74
C VAL A 20 -7.78 11.83 18.78
N PRO A 21 -6.49 12.18 18.70
CA PRO A 21 -6.05 13.15 17.72
C PRO A 21 -6.39 12.59 16.33
N ALA A 22 -7.19 13.34 15.58
CA ALA A 22 -7.40 13.05 14.17
C ALA A 22 -6.03 12.93 13.50
N ALA A 23 -5.86 11.91 12.65
CA ALA A 23 -4.68 11.75 11.82
C ALA A 23 -4.32 13.10 11.18
N SER A 24 -3.03 13.46 11.22
CA SER A 24 -2.53 14.70 10.61
C SER A 24 -3.02 14.78 9.16
N ALA A 25 -3.96 15.69 8.90
CA ALA A 25 -4.37 16.04 7.55
C ALA A 25 -3.21 16.83 6.95
N HIS A 26 -2.32 16.14 6.26
CA HIS A 26 -1.30 16.80 5.45
C HIS A 26 -2.00 17.44 4.24
N ALA A 27 -2.16 18.76 4.28
CA ALA A 27 -2.84 19.51 3.24
C ALA A 27 -2.06 19.50 1.91
N ASP A 28 -2.80 19.63 0.80
CA ASP A 28 -2.25 19.92 -0.53
C ASP A 28 -1.29 21.12 -0.49
N ALA A 29 -0.26 21.11 -1.34
CA ALA A 29 0.69 22.22 -1.47
C ALA A 29 0.64 22.82 -2.88
N VAL A 30 0.85 24.14 -2.99
CA VAL A 30 0.97 24.84 -4.27
C VAL A 30 2.44 25.17 -4.51
N VAL A 31 2.99 24.72 -5.62
CA VAL A 31 4.42 24.85 -5.98
C VAL A 31 4.58 25.38 -7.40
N THR A 32 5.75 25.95 -7.70
CA THR A 32 6.05 26.48 -9.05
C THR A 32 6.79 25.43 -9.87
N VAL A 33 6.40 25.27 -11.13
CA VAL A 33 7.10 24.43 -12.10
C VAL A 33 8.37 25.14 -12.58
N SER A 34 9.52 24.45 -12.50
CA SER A 34 10.83 24.99 -12.89
C SER A 34 11.64 23.93 -13.62
N VAL A 35 11.67 24.04 -14.95
CA VAL A 35 12.40 23.15 -15.86
C VAL A 35 13.58 23.92 -16.45
N PRO A 36 14.84 23.51 -16.23
CA PRO A 36 16.02 24.23 -16.72
C PRO A 36 16.06 24.48 -18.23
N SER A 37 15.51 23.56 -19.02
CA SER A 37 15.45 23.68 -20.48
C SER A 37 14.42 24.73 -20.97
N GLY A 38 13.55 25.22 -20.09
CA GLY A 38 12.44 26.11 -20.44
C GLY A 38 11.25 25.40 -21.10
N LEU A 39 11.34 24.09 -21.35
CA LEU A 39 10.26 23.31 -21.96
C LEU A 39 9.13 23.02 -20.96
N PRO A 40 7.90 22.73 -21.45
CA PRO A 40 6.82 22.28 -20.59
C PRO A 40 7.19 21.00 -19.82
N LEU A 41 6.80 20.94 -18.56
CA LEU A 41 6.94 19.74 -17.74
C LEU A 41 5.87 18.71 -18.14
N GLN A 42 6.27 17.50 -18.51
CA GLN A 42 5.34 16.44 -18.88
C GLN A 42 4.64 15.86 -17.64
N ILE A 43 3.33 15.67 -17.75
CA ILE A 43 2.50 14.98 -16.75
C ILE A 43 2.40 13.52 -17.18
N GLN A 44 2.84 12.62 -16.31
CA GLN A 44 2.89 11.18 -16.54
C GLN A 44 1.68 10.46 -15.92
N SER A 45 1.26 9.34 -16.51
CA SER A 45 0.19 8.49 -15.98
C SER A 45 0.60 7.71 -14.73
N ALA A 46 1.90 7.61 -14.44
CA ALA A 46 2.51 6.91 -13.31
C ALA A 46 3.85 7.59 -12.94
N PRO A 47 4.44 7.34 -11.76
CA PRO A 47 5.72 7.92 -11.36
C PRO A 47 6.90 7.25 -12.10
N SER A 48 6.97 7.40 -13.42
CA SER A 48 7.99 6.78 -14.26
C SER A 48 8.28 7.61 -15.50
N LEU A 49 9.53 7.61 -15.94
CA LEU A 49 9.99 8.22 -17.20
C LEU A 49 9.47 7.47 -18.44
N GLY A 50 9.10 6.19 -18.31
CA GLY A 50 8.51 5.39 -19.37
C GLY A 50 6.98 5.40 -19.40
N ALA A 51 6.32 6.10 -18.47
CA ALA A 51 4.87 6.18 -18.40
C ALA A 51 4.27 7.00 -19.57
N GLN A 52 2.98 6.82 -19.81
CA GLN A 52 2.28 7.58 -20.84
C GLN A 52 2.20 9.06 -20.42
N VAL A 53 2.62 9.96 -21.32
CA VAL A 53 2.39 11.40 -21.16
C VAL A 53 0.89 11.69 -21.36
N ILE A 54 0.24 12.20 -20.33
CA ILE A 54 -1.20 12.50 -20.31
C ILE A 54 -1.49 14.02 -20.30
N GLY A 55 -0.44 14.84 -20.28
CA GLY A 55 -0.56 16.28 -20.34
C GLY A 55 0.78 16.97 -20.13
N SER A 56 0.73 18.29 -19.96
CA SER A 56 1.91 19.10 -19.66
C SER A 56 1.56 20.32 -18.82
N LEU A 57 2.51 20.78 -18.02
CA LEU A 57 2.46 22.04 -17.29
C LEU A 57 3.41 23.04 -17.94
N ALA A 58 2.99 24.31 -18.05
CA ALA A 58 3.88 25.36 -18.54
C ALA A 58 4.98 25.65 -17.51
N ASN A 59 6.19 25.92 -17.98
CA ASN A 59 7.28 26.36 -17.11
C ASN A 59 6.91 27.69 -16.43
N GLY A 60 7.18 27.81 -15.13
CA GLY A 60 6.78 28.96 -14.30
C GLY A 60 5.31 28.96 -13.85
N SER A 61 4.50 27.96 -14.25
CA SER A 61 3.12 27.84 -13.76
C SER A 61 3.08 27.34 -12.31
N SER A 62 2.08 27.78 -11.54
CA SER A 62 1.79 27.22 -10.22
C SER A 62 0.91 25.98 -10.36
N VAL A 63 1.23 24.94 -9.61
CA VAL A 63 0.51 23.66 -9.60
C VAL A 63 0.23 23.19 -8.18
N THR A 64 -0.96 22.65 -7.95
CA THR A 64 -1.30 21.95 -6.71
C THR A 64 -0.79 20.52 -6.75
N ILE A 65 -0.06 20.11 -5.73
CA ILE A 65 0.33 18.73 -5.47
C ILE A 65 -0.48 18.22 -4.28
N SER A 66 -1.13 17.07 -4.45
CA SER A 66 -2.04 16.50 -3.45
C SER A 66 -1.31 15.51 -2.55
N CYS A 67 -0.37 14.75 -3.10
CA CYS A 67 0.40 13.75 -2.37
C CYS A 67 1.65 13.36 -3.17
N TYR A 68 2.57 12.60 -2.57
CA TYR A 68 3.78 12.11 -3.24
C TYR A 68 3.87 10.57 -3.31
N GLY A 69 4.62 10.09 -4.29
CA GLY A 69 4.98 8.70 -4.55
C GLY A 69 6.47 8.59 -4.85
N ARG A 70 6.98 7.36 -4.92
CA ARG A 70 8.35 7.12 -5.41
C ARG A 70 8.32 6.40 -6.75
N GLY A 71 9.31 6.72 -7.59
CA GLY A 71 9.35 6.29 -8.98
C GLY A 71 10.76 6.28 -9.55
N ASP A 72 10.87 6.40 -10.87
CA ASP A 72 12.16 6.53 -11.55
C ASP A 72 12.94 7.75 -11.03
N THR A 73 14.26 7.64 -10.95
CA THR A 73 15.14 8.75 -10.57
C THR A 73 15.26 9.75 -11.71
N VAL A 74 15.10 11.03 -11.38
CA VAL A 74 15.16 12.16 -12.31
C VAL A 74 16.18 13.17 -11.79
N ASP A 75 17.08 13.61 -12.68
CA ASP A 75 18.01 14.70 -12.40
C ASP A 75 17.30 16.05 -12.57
N GLY A 76 17.10 16.75 -11.45
CA GLY A 76 16.33 17.99 -11.37
C GLY A 76 17.14 19.21 -10.92
N ILE A 77 16.42 20.31 -10.69
CA ILE A 77 16.98 21.60 -10.24
C ILE A 77 17.74 21.51 -8.92
N GLY A 78 17.36 20.57 -8.04
CA GLY A 78 17.98 20.32 -6.73
C GLY A 78 18.89 19.10 -6.68
N GLY A 79 19.18 18.48 -7.82
CA GLY A 79 19.87 17.18 -7.93
C GLY A 79 18.93 16.03 -8.23
N ALA A 80 19.44 14.80 -8.12
CA ALA A 80 18.70 13.58 -8.40
C ALA A 80 17.62 13.32 -7.34
N THR A 81 16.39 13.04 -7.77
CA THR A 81 15.28 12.66 -6.89
C THR A 81 14.48 11.51 -7.48
N ASN A 82 13.95 10.63 -6.61
CA ASN A 82 12.97 9.62 -6.99
C ASN A 82 11.57 9.96 -6.47
N VAL A 83 11.35 11.20 -6.00
CA VAL A 83 10.05 11.70 -5.55
C VAL A 83 9.24 12.17 -6.75
N TRP A 84 7.99 11.74 -6.79
CA TRP A 84 7.01 12.14 -7.79
C TRP A 84 5.78 12.66 -7.07
N ASN A 85 5.24 13.78 -7.51
CA ASN A 85 4.08 14.43 -6.91
C ASN A 85 2.84 14.18 -7.77
N LYS A 86 1.75 13.78 -7.12
CA LYS A 86 0.46 13.56 -7.76
C LYS A 86 -0.34 14.85 -7.77
N LEU A 87 -0.91 15.14 -8.93
CA LEU A 87 -1.77 16.28 -9.16
C LEU A 87 -3.24 15.91 -8.92
N PRO A 88 -4.14 16.86 -8.65
CA PRO A 88 -5.58 16.60 -8.50
C PRO A 88 -6.24 15.91 -9.69
N ASN A 89 -5.66 16.04 -10.89
CA ASN A 89 -6.14 15.37 -12.10
C ASN A 89 -5.70 13.89 -12.22
N GLY A 90 -5.01 13.37 -11.19
CA GLY A 90 -4.51 12.00 -11.15
C GLY A 90 -3.15 11.76 -11.80
N GLY A 91 -2.60 12.77 -12.49
CA GLY A 91 -1.30 12.69 -13.12
C GLY A 91 -0.12 12.92 -12.18
N TRP A 92 1.07 12.51 -12.62
CA TRP A 92 2.31 12.56 -11.86
C TRP A 92 3.33 13.47 -12.52
N VAL A 93 4.06 14.22 -11.70
CA VAL A 93 5.21 15.03 -12.14
C VAL A 93 6.39 14.76 -11.21
N SER A 94 7.60 14.76 -11.75
CA SER A 94 8.79 14.60 -10.91
C SER A 94 8.99 15.82 -10.02
N ASP A 95 9.31 15.58 -8.75
CA ASP A 95 9.69 16.62 -7.79
C ASP A 95 10.93 17.42 -8.25
N GLY A 96 11.78 16.81 -9.08
CA GLY A 96 13.01 17.43 -9.58
C GLY A 96 12.77 18.67 -10.46
N PHE A 97 11.52 18.92 -10.86
CA PHE A 97 11.14 20.09 -11.65
C PHE A 97 10.14 20.99 -10.94
N LEU A 98 10.00 20.86 -9.61
CA LEU A 98 9.12 21.69 -8.79
C LEU A 98 9.94 22.46 -7.76
N GLU A 99 9.68 23.76 -7.63
CA GLU A 99 10.25 24.61 -6.58
C GLU A 99 9.50 24.38 -5.27
N THR A 100 9.79 23.26 -4.61
CA THR A 100 9.21 22.90 -3.31
C THR A 100 9.92 23.57 -2.13
N GLY A 101 11.13 24.10 -2.35
CA GLY A 101 12.00 24.64 -1.30
C GLY A 101 12.60 23.57 -0.38
N SER A 102 12.48 22.28 -0.72
CA SER A 102 12.92 21.15 0.09
C SER A 102 13.36 19.98 -0.77
N ASN A 103 14.40 19.25 -0.35
CA ASN A 103 14.80 17.97 -0.96
C ASN A 103 14.00 16.77 -0.40
N ALA A 104 13.15 17.02 0.60
CA ALA A 104 12.22 16.06 1.17
C ALA A 104 10.78 16.37 0.72
N PRO A 105 9.90 15.35 0.64
CA PRO A 105 8.50 15.57 0.27
C PRO A 105 7.80 16.60 1.17
N VAL A 106 7.04 17.50 0.55
CA VAL A 106 6.33 18.61 1.24
C VAL A 106 4.83 18.33 1.44
N VAL A 107 4.32 17.23 0.86
CA VAL A 107 2.97 16.70 1.05
C VAL A 107 3.04 15.29 1.63
N HIS A 108 1.90 14.71 2.04
CA HIS A 108 1.88 13.31 2.48
C HIS A 108 2.08 12.33 1.33
N ALA A 109 2.47 11.11 1.66
CA ALA A 109 2.52 10.02 0.69
C ALA A 109 1.10 9.73 0.19
N CYS A 110 0.93 9.49 -1.11
CA CYS A 110 -0.38 9.18 -1.68
C CYS A 110 -0.99 7.97 -0.98
N SER A 111 -2.20 8.17 -0.44
CA SER A 111 -3.04 7.11 0.11
C SER A 111 -3.67 6.23 -0.96
N ASP A 112 -3.47 6.56 -2.25
CA ASP A 112 -4.04 5.80 -3.36
C ASP A 112 -3.44 4.39 -3.50
N GLY A 113 -2.39 4.08 -2.72
CA GLY A 113 -1.66 2.82 -2.77
C GLY A 113 -1.08 2.54 -4.15
N ALA A 114 -0.27 1.49 -4.25
CA ALA A 114 -0.07 0.89 -5.57
C ALA A 114 -1.44 0.45 -6.12
N PRO A 115 -1.69 0.48 -7.44
CA PRO A 115 -2.98 0.17 -8.02
C PRO A 115 -3.25 -1.34 -7.96
N PHE A 116 -3.48 -1.87 -6.76
CA PHE A 116 -3.51 -3.28 -6.49
C PHE A 116 -4.57 -3.98 -7.33
N LYS A 117 -4.18 -5.12 -7.87
CA LYS A 117 -5.08 -6.12 -8.42
C LYS A 117 -4.99 -7.39 -7.60
N LEU A 118 -5.96 -8.27 -7.71
CA LEU A 118 -5.87 -9.55 -7.01
C LEU A 118 -4.59 -10.31 -7.38
N PRO A 119 -3.97 -11.04 -6.43
CA PRO A 119 -2.65 -11.66 -6.59
C PRO A 119 -2.66 -12.96 -7.42
N PHE A 120 -3.60 -13.07 -8.36
CA PHE A 120 -3.83 -14.26 -9.19
C PHE A 120 -3.84 -13.87 -10.67
N ARG A 121 -3.53 -14.82 -11.56
CA ARG A 121 -3.62 -14.57 -13.01
C ARG A 121 -5.04 -14.12 -13.40
N ALA A 122 -5.13 -13.24 -14.40
CA ALA A 122 -6.40 -12.76 -14.90
C ALA A 122 -7.35 -13.92 -15.26
N GLY A 123 -8.60 -13.80 -14.84
CA GLY A 123 -9.64 -14.82 -15.01
C GLY A 123 -9.68 -15.90 -13.91
N SER A 124 -8.67 -15.97 -13.03
CA SER A 124 -8.71 -16.86 -11.86
C SER A 124 -9.54 -16.24 -10.73
N ALA A 125 -10.19 -17.10 -9.94
CA ALA A 125 -10.95 -16.73 -8.76
C ALA A 125 -10.75 -17.78 -7.66
N TYR A 126 -10.58 -17.32 -6.43
CA TYR A 126 -10.39 -18.17 -5.26
C TYR A 126 -11.25 -17.67 -4.11
N THR A 127 -11.77 -18.61 -3.31
CA THR A 127 -12.66 -18.27 -2.21
C THR A 127 -11.90 -17.54 -1.10
N VAL A 128 -12.40 -16.38 -0.69
CA VAL A 128 -11.96 -15.70 0.52
C VAL A 128 -12.37 -16.53 1.73
N THR A 129 -11.40 -17.03 2.49
CA THR A 129 -11.62 -17.83 3.69
C THR A 129 -11.54 -17.02 4.97
N GLN A 130 -10.78 -15.92 4.97
CA GLN A 130 -10.75 -14.94 6.07
C GLN A 130 -10.66 -13.53 5.51
N THR A 131 -11.50 -12.65 6.03
CA THR A 131 -11.58 -11.23 5.66
C THR A 131 -10.76 -10.36 6.63
N PRO A 132 -10.39 -9.12 6.27
CA PRO A 132 -9.77 -8.18 7.18
C PRO A 132 -10.58 -7.98 8.48
N GLY A 133 -9.89 -7.96 9.61
CA GLY A 133 -10.47 -7.68 10.93
C GLY A 133 -11.37 -8.78 11.50
N GLU A 134 -11.56 -9.89 10.79
CA GLU A 134 -12.37 -11.03 11.24
C GLU A 134 -11.56 -12.31 11.26
N GLY A 135 -11.99 -13.24 12.12
CA GLY A 135 -11.41 -14.57 12.19
C GLY A 135 -10.36 -14.74 13.27
N TYR A 136 -9.64 -15.85 13.18
CA TYR A 136 -8.75 -16.31 14.24
C TYR A 136 -7.41 -15.58 14.22
N SER A 137 -6.87 -15.31 13.02
CA SER A 137 -5.53 -14.75 12.81
C SER A 137 -5.50 -13.28 12.41
N HIS A 138 -6.61 -12.65 12.00
CA HIS A 138 -6.64 -11.24 11.53
C HIS A 138 -7.07 -10.25 12.63
N ASN A 139 -6.58 -10.44 13.85
CA ASN A 139 -6.97 -9.63 15.02
C ASN A 139 -5.78 -8.94 15.71
N ASP A 140 -4.58 -9.04 15.13
CA ASP A 140 -3.36 -8.41 15.64
C ASP A 140 -2.83 -7.31 14.71
N ASN A 141 -1.76 -6.63 15.14
CA ASN A 141 -1.19 -5.53 14.38
C ASN A 141 -0.46 -5.94 13.09
N TYR A 142 -0.18 -7.22 12.90
CA TYR A 142 0.53 -7.76 11.74
C TYR A 142 -0.45 -8.24 10.68
N ASN A 143 -1.65 -8.67 11.06
CA ASN A 143 -2.57 -9.39 10.18
C ASN A 143 -3.97 -8.77 10.06
N ARG A 144 -4.32 -7.75 10.86
CA ARG A 144 -5.69 -7.19 10.90
C ARG A 144 -6.25 -6.70 9.56
N HIS A 145 -5.42 -6.43 8.56
CA HIS A 145 -5.87 -6.02 7.23
C HIS A 145 -5.65 -7.08 6.13
N ALA A 146 -5.17 -8.27 6.50
CA ALA A 146 -4.93 -9.33 5.55
C ALA A 146 -6.21 -9.98 5.02
N VAL A 147 -6.06 -10.70 3.91
CA VAL A 147 -7.08 -11.51 3.27
C VAL A 147 -6.49 -12.90 3.02
N ASP A 148 -7.21 -13.94 3.43
CA ASP A 148 -6.84 -15.31 3.12
C ASP A 148 -7.69 -15.85 1.97
N PHE A 149 -7.04 -16.46 0.97
CA PHE A 149 -7.70 -17.12 -0.15
C PHE A 149 -7.39 -18.62 -0.17
N ALA A 150 -8.41 -19.47 -0.20
CA ALA A 150 -8.25 -20.90 -0.41
C ALA A 150 -7.64 -21.17 -1.79
N THR A 151 -6.38 -21.59 -1.82
CA THR A 151 -5.64 -21.85 -3.05
C THR A 151 -4.98 -23.23 -2.96
N PRO A 152 -5.20 -24.14 -3.93
CA PRO A 152 -4.45 -25.39 -3.97
C PRO A 152 -2.94 -25.14 -4.03
N THR A 153 -2.14 -25.96 -3.35
CA THR A 153 -0.67 -25.87 -3.44
C THR A 153 -0.22 -25.91 -4.90
N GLY A 154 0.72 -25.02 -5.26
CA GLY A 154 1.19 -24.88 -6.64
C GLY A 154 0.43 -23.85 -7.47
N THR A 155 -0.62 -23.21 -6.92
CA THR A 155 -1.32 -22.13 -7.62
C THR A 155 -0.37 -20.97 -7.93
N PRO A 156 -0.26 -20.50 -9.18
CA PRO A 156 0.58 -19.35 -9.51
C PRO A 156 0.15 -18.09 -8.76
N ILE A 157 1.08 -17.46 -8.05
CA ILE A 157 0.89 -16.18 -7.37
C ILE A 157 1.64 -15.09 -8.14
N VAL A 158 0.95 -13.99 -8.43
CA VAL A 158 1.48 -12.86 -9.21
C VAL A 158 1.56 -11.58 -8.38
N ALA A 159 2.47 -10.69 -8.74
CA ALA A 159 2.61 -9.38 -8.11
C ALA A 159 1.31 -8.57 -8.31
N SER A 160 0.78 -8.05 -7.20
CA SER A 160 -0.49 -7.31 -7.14
C SER A 160 -0.34 -5.91 -7.72
N ALA A 161 0.86 -5.34 -7.64
CA ALA A 161 1.28 -4.13 -8.34
C ALA A 161 2.77 -4.25 -8.70
N GLY A 162 3.25 -3.37 -9.59
CA GLY A 162 4.67 -3.33 -9.92
C GLY A 162 5.52 -2.81 -8.75
N GLY A 163 6.76 -3.26 -8.64
CA GLY A 163 7.62 -2.88 -7.53
C GLY A 163 8.97 -3.58 -7.56
N THR A 164 9.70 -3.50 -6.44
CA THR A 164 10.98 -4.20 -6.24
C THR A 164 10.83 -5.25 -5.16
N ILE A 165 11.39 -6.44 -5.34
CA ILE A 165 11.38 -7.48 -4.31
C ILE A 165 12.20 -7.01 -3.11
N TYR A 166 11.53 -6.82 -1.99
CA TYR A 166 12.14 -6.37 -0.74
C TYR A 166 12.63 -7.55 0.10
N PHE A 167 11.87 -8.64 0.09
CA PHE A 167 12.19 -9.86 0.81
C PHE A 167 11.65 -11.06 0.04
N GLU A 168 12.39 -12.14 0.04
CA GLU A 168 11.90 -13.47 -0.31
C GLU A 168 12.59 -14.50 0.60
N GLY A 169 11.86 -15.53 1.03
CA GLY A 169 12.40 -16.60 1.87
C GLY A 169 11.54 -16.97 3.08
N TRP A 170 12.12 -17.70 4.03
CA TRP A 170 11.41 -18.16 5.23
C TRP A 170 11.25 -17.06 6.28
N ASN A 171 10.02 -16.85 6.77
CA ASN A 171 9.67 -15.81 7.75
C ASN A 171 8.76 -16.35 8.87
N GLY A 172 9.31 -17.23 9.73
CA GLY A 172 8.63 -17.69 10.93
C GLY A 172 7.25 -18.30 10.64
N ALA A 173 6.21 -17.76 11.29
CA ALA A 173 4.83 -18.23 11.13
C ALA A 173 4.29 -18.04 9.69
N GLY A 174 4.79 -17.06 8.94
CA GLY A 174 4.41 -16.82 7.55
C GLY A 174 4.96 -17.85 6.56
N GLY A 175 5.86 -18.75 6.98
CA GLY A 175 6.47 -19.75 6.11
C GLY A 175 7.33 -19.10 5.03
N ILE A 176 7.34 -19.68 3.83
CA ILE A 176 7.96 -19.04 2.67
C ILE A 176 7.09 -17.86 2.26
N MET A 177 7.70 -16.69 2.12
CA MET A 177 7.02 -15.44 1.86
C MET A 177 7.78 -14.59 0.85
N ALA A 178 7.07 -13.72 0.13
CA ALA A 178 7.65 -12.61 -0.62
C ALA A 178 7.05 -11.28 -0.16
N LEU A 179 7.86 -10.21 -0.15
CA LEU A 179 7.43 -8.82 -0.01
C LEU A 179 7.80 -8.05 -1.28
N VAL A 180 6.82 -7.41 -1.91
CA VAL A 180 7.06 -6.51 -3.06
C VAL A 180 6.90 -5.07 -2.57
N ASN A 181 7.97 -4.28 -2.62
CA ASN A 181 7.96 -2.87 -2.25
C ASN A 181 7.48 -2.01 -3.42
N HIS A 182 6.46 -1.21 -3.17
CA HIS A 182 5.83 -0.30 -4.13
C HIS A 182 6.24 1.17 -3.91
N GLY A 183 7.21 1.41 -3.05
CA GLY A 183 7.60 2.74 -2.57
C GLY A 183 6.92 3.09 -1.24
N ASN A 184 7.40 4.16 -0.59
CA ASN A 184 6.80 4.69 0.65
C ASN A 184 6.64 3.65 1.78
N ASN A 185 7.58 2.71 1.86
CA ASN A 185 7.53 1.59 2.81
C ASN A 185 6.23 0.75 2.68
N GLN A 186 5.52 0.81 1.55
CA GLN A 186 4.33 0.01 1.29
C GLN A 186 4.73 -1.27 0.58
N CYS A 187 4.51 -2.40 1.22
CA CYS A 187 4.75 -3.70 0.64
C CYS A 187 3.46 -4.51 0.53
N THR A 188 3.28 -5.23 -0.57
CA THR A 188 2.38 -6.40 -0.54
C THR A 188 3.14 -7.61 -0.02
N GLN A 189 2.49 -8.33 0.88
CA GLN A 189 2.99 -9.55 1.49
C GLN A 189 2.25 -10.76 0.93
N TYR A 190 3.01 -11.79 0.56
CA TYR A 190 2.50 -13.06 0.05
C TYR A 190 3.08 -14.17 0.90
N ALA A 191 2.31 -14.72 1.84
CA ALA A 191 2.80 -15.73 2.78
C ALA A 191 2.27 -17.14 2.46
N HIS A 192 2.82 -18.12 3.16
CA HIS A 192 2.51 -19.55 3.05
C HIS A 192 2.80 -20.15 1.67
N LEU A 193 3.74 -19.57 0.93
CA LEU A 193 4.13 -20.03 -0.40
C LEU A 193 4.79 -21.42 -0.33
N SER A 194 4.75 -22.15 -1.42
CA SER A 194 5.55 -23.38 -1.60
C SER A 194 6.92 -23.11 -2.21
N SER A 195 7.02 -22.04 -3.03
CA SER A 195 8.26 -21.59 -3.63
C SER A 195 8.16 -20.13 -4.09
N THR A 196 9.31 -19.47 -4.19
CA THR A 196 9.54 -18.20 -4.88
C THR A 196 10.35 -18.46 -6.16
N ILE A 197 10.18 -17.61 -7.18
CA ILE A 197 10.94 -17.68 -8.45
C ILE A 197 11.60 -16.34 -8.79
N ILE A 198 11.90 -15.56 -7.74
CA ILE A 198 12.39 -14.19 -7.77
C ILE A 198 13.50 -14.06 -6.73
N ASN A 199 14.31 -13.01 -6.83
CA ASN A 199 15.35 -12.68 -5.86
C ASN A 199 15.12 -11.28 -5.28
N VAL A 200 15.63 -11.05 -4.07
CA VAL A 200 15.66 -9.70 -3.49
C VAL A 200 16.38 -8.73 -4.42
N GLY A 201 15.78 -7.57 -4.67
CA GLY A 201 16.27 -6.54 -5.59
C GLY A 201 15.70 -6.63 -7.00
N ASP A 202 15.05 -7.74 -7.37
CA ASP A 202 14.42 -7.85 -8.69
C ASP A 202 13.28 -6.82 -8.84
N SER A 203 13.22 -6.17 -10.01
CA SER A 203 12.03 -5.40 -10.40
C SER A 203 10.98 -6.35 -10.97
N VAL A 204 9.73 -6.20 -10.54
CA VAL A 204 8.60 -6.99 -11.02
C VAL A 204 7.49 -6.10 -11.55
N ALA A 205 6.91 -6.49 -12.67
CA ALA A 205 5.69 -5.85 -13.18
C ALA A 205 4.45 -6.37 -12.44
N GLN A 206 3.38 -5.57 -12.39
CA GLN A 206 2.06 -6.07 -11.98
C GLN A 206 1.68 -7.26 -12.88
N GLY A 207 1.19 -8.35 -12.28
CA GLY A 207 0.81 -9.57 -13.00
C GLY A 207 1.97 -10.53 -13.28
N GLN A 208 3.22 -10.13 -13.03
CA GLN A 208 4.36 -11.03 -13.10
C GLN A 208 4.27 -12.09 -12.01
N GLN A 209 4.48 -13.35 -12.37
CA GLN A 209 4.52 -14.44 -11.40
C GLN A 209 5.76 -14.32 -10.50
N ILE A 210 5.53 -14.44 -9.19
CA ILE A 210 6.58 -14.34 -8.16
C ILE A 210 6.80 -15.67 -7.40
N GLY A 211 5.84 -16.59 -7.48
CA GLY A 211 5.94 -17.88 -6.82
C GLY A 211 4.69 -18.72 -6.98
N THR A 212 4.50 -19.65 -6.05
CA THR A 212 3.34 -20.54 -5.98
C THR A 212 2.81 -20.65 -4.57
N SER A 213 1.48 -20.71 -4.41
CA SER A 213 0.87 -20.92 -3.09
C SER A 213 1.29 -22.27 -2.51
N GLY A 214 1.20 -22.41 -1.19
CA GLY A 214 1.58 -23.61 -0.48
C GLY A 214 0.86 -23.72 0.86
N ALA A 215 1.49 -24.44 1.78
CA ALA A 215 1.04 -24.61 3.15
C ALA A 215 2.23 -24.57 4.11
N THR A 216 3.18 -23.66 3.88
CA THR A 216 4.38 -23.53 4.73
C THR A 216 4.12 -22.56 5.89
N GLY A 217 4.89 -22.71 6.98
CA GLY A 217 4.69 -21.91 8.20
C GLY A 217 3.59 -22.48 9.09
N ASN A 218 2.87 -21.59 9.78
CA ASN A 218 1.81 -21.97 10.72
C ASN A 218 0.44 -21.90 10.04
N VAL A 219 0.03 -23.00 9.41
CA VAL A 219 -1.24 -23.09 8.67
C VAL A 219 -1.94 -24.42 8.91
N THR A 220 -3.26 -24.45 8.71
CA THR A 220 -4.07 -25.67 8.78
C THR A 220 -4.31 -26.32 7.41
N GLY A 221 -4.02 -25.59 6.33
CA GLY A 221 -4.13 -26.08 4.97
C GLY A 221 -3.68 -25.05 3.93
N PRO A 222 -3.61 -25.44 2.64
CA PRO A 222 -3.13 -24.56 1.59
C PRO A 222 -4.00 -23.33 1.37
N HIS A 223 -3.38 -22.15 1.46
CA HIS A 223 -4.01 -20.86 1.15
C HIS A 223 -2.94 -19.82 0.84
N LEU A 224 -3.37 -18.69 0.28
CA LEU A 224 -2.55 -17.49 0.21
C LEU A 224 -3.00 -16.55 1.32
N HIS A 225 -2.07 -16.16 2.20
CA HIS A 225 -2.25 -15.01 3.08
C HIS A 225 -1.67 -13.78 2.39
N TRP A 226 -2.53 -12.80 2.13
CA TRP A 226 -2.19 -11.60 1.37
C TRP A 226 -2.51 -10.33 2.16
N ASN A 227 -1.53 -9.44 2.28
CA ASN A 227 -1.62 -8.27 3.16
C ASN A 227 -0.90 -7.07 2.53
N VAL A 228 -1.30 -5.85 2.91
CA VAL A 228 -0.50 -4.65 2.66
C VAL A 228 0.13 -4.23 3.98
N VAL A 229 1.45 -4.21 4.01
CA VAL A 229 2.26 -4.02 5.22
C VAL A 229 3.26 -2.89 5.05
N ASN A 230 3.81 -2.43 6.18
CA ASN A 230 5.05 -1.67 6.16
C ASN A 230 6.23 -2.60 5.85
N CYS A 231 7.06 -2.32 4.85
CA CYS A 231 8.13 -3.24 4.43
C CYS A 231 9.13 -3.55 5.57
N ASP A 232 9.52 -2.53 6.33
CA ASP A 232 10.53 -2.62 7.40
C ASP A 232 10.07 -3.40 8.64
N SER A 233 8.81 -3.23 9.02
CA SER A 233 8.25 -3.70 10.28
C SER A 233 7.23 -4.81 10.11
N GLN A 234 6.76 -5.04 8.89
CA GLN A 234 5.70 -5.99 8.52
C GLN A 234 4.39 -5.78 9.27
N LEU A 235 4.22 -4.64 9.93
CA LEU A 235 2.95 -4.25 10.53
C LEU A 235 1.93 -4.07 9.43
N SER A 236 0.74 -4.64 9.63
CA SER A 236 -0.41 -4.45 8.75
C SER A 236 -0.68 -2.97 8.62
N ARG A 237 -0.73 -2.49 7.38
CA ARG A 237 -0.80 -1.07 7.07
C ARG A 237 -2.22 -0.65 6.74
N GLU A 238 -2.86 -1.35 5.82
CA GLU A 238 -4.18 -1.01 5.30
C GLU A 238 -4.85 -2.23 4.66
N ILE A 239 -6.18 -2.17 4.51
CA ILE A 239 -6.92 -3.18 3.75
C ILE A 239 -6.52 -3.06 2.28
N PRO A 240 -6.09 -4.15 1.62
CA PRO A 240 -5.73 -4.09 0.21
C PRO A 240 -6.90 -3.55 -0.62
N ASN A 241 -6.72 -2.41 -1.29
CA ASN A 241 -7.77 -1.80 -2.11
C ASN A 241 -7.57 -2.20 -3.58
N THR A 242 -8.31 -3.21 -4.04
CA THR A 242 -8.17 -3.73 -5.40
C THR A 242 -9.20 -3.17 -6.37
N VAL A 243 -8.88 -3.12 -7.66
CA VAL A 243 -9.87 -2.76 -8.68
C VAL A 243 -11.03 -3.77 -8.77
N GLU A 244 -10.83 -5.01 -8.32
CA GLU A 244 -11.81 -6.08 -8.39
C GLU A 244 -12.73 -6.16 -7.16
N ALA A 245 -12.22 -5.88 -5.96
CA ALA A 245 -12.95 -6.04 -4.71
C ALA A 245 -13.07 -4.75 -3.88
N GLY A 246 -12.40 -3.67 -4.30
CA GLY A 246 -12.20 -2.50 -3.45
C GLY A 246 -11.50 -2.91 -2.15
N THR A 247 -12.03 -2.46 -1.02
CA THR A 247 -11.60 -2.86 0.32
C THR A 247 -12.54 -3.89 0.97
N SER A 248 -13.40 -4.54 0.19
CA SER A 248 -14.41 -5.48 0.71
C SER A 248 -14.12 -6.89 0.23
N TYR A 249 -13.77 -7.78 1.16
CA TYR A 249 -13.47 -9.19 0.88
C TYR A 249 -14.40 -10.11 1.68
N PRO A 250 -15.70 -10.20 1.35
CA PRO A 250 -16.61 -11.01 2.14
C PRO A 250 -16.19 -12.48 2.15
N THR A 251 -16.16 -13.10 3.33
CA THR A 251 -15.91 -14.54 3.48
C THR A 251 -16.88 -15.34 2.61
N GLY A 252 -16.37 -16.32 1.86
CA GLY A 252 -17.14 -17.14 0.91
C GLY A 252 -17.25 -16.52 -0.49
N SER A 253 -16.90 -15.24 -0.69
CA SER A 253 -16.81 -14.64 -2.02
C SER A 253 -15.60 -15.16 -2.80
N ALA A 254 -15.64 -15.08 -4.13
CA ALA A 254 -14.52 -15.44 -4.99
C ALA A 254 -14.40 -14.42 -6.14
N PRO A 255 -13.89 -13.20 -5.87
CA PRO A 255 -13.75 -12.18 -6.89
C PRO A 255 -12.78 -12.64 -7.99
N VAL A 256 -13.10 -12.29 -9.24
CA VAL A 256 -12.31 -12.70 -10.42
C VAL A 256 -11.18 -11.70 -10.64
N SER A 257 -9.94 -12.20 -10.65
CA SER A 257 -8.76 -11.38 -10.89
C SER A 257 -8.75 -10.78 -12.31
N ARG A 258 -8.29 -9.54 -12.42
CA ARG A 258 -7.99 -8.84 -13.68
C ARG A 258 -6.48 -8.57 -13.84
N ASN A 259 -5.66 -9.30 -13.10
CA ASN A 259 -4.21 -9.12 -13.03
C ASN A 259 -3.50 -9.92 -14.13
N GLY A 260 -3.18 -9.23 -15.22
CA GLY A 260 -2.49 -9.76 -16.40
C GLY A 260 -1.93 -8.64 -17.24
#